data_AF-A0A3E4T2F6-F1
#
_entry.id   AF-A0A3E4T2F6-F1
#
_cell.length_a   1.000
_cell.length_b   1.000
_cell.length_c   1.000
_cell.angle_alpha   90.00
_cell.angle_beta   90.00
_cell.angle_gamma   90.00
#
_symmetry.space_group_name_H-M   'P 1'
#
loop_
_entity.id
_entity.type
_entity.pdbx_description
1 polymer ?
#
loop_
_entity_poly.entity_id
_entity_poly.type
_entity_poly.pdbx_seq_one_letter_code
_entity_poly.pdbx_strand_id
1 'polypeptide(L)' 'MGMKWGLKWGDRIVVPPSYRNICVPVGGYCAFEGNACQWGVMALDGKVVVEARYQKVEIEKDGTVHLTIIPGKVKTINL' A
#
# COMPACT_ATOMS: atom_id res chain seq x y z
N MET A 1 -0.38 -6.89 -21.35
CA MET A 1 -0.31 -5.67 -20.51
C MET A 1 -1.51 -5.68 -19.58
N GLY A 2 -1.28 -5.75 -18.27
CA GLY A 2 -2.36 -5.71 -17.27
C GLY A 2 -2.68 -4.26 -16.87
N MET A 3 -3.91 -4.03 -16.40
CA MET A 3 -4.32 -2.75 -15.84
C MET A 3 -3.43 -2.41 -14.65
N LYS A 4 -2.92 -1.17 -14.60
CA LYS A 4 -2.12 -0.65 -13.50
C LYS A 4 -2.85 0.49 -12.81
N TRP A 5 -2.59 0.64 -11.52
CA TRP A 5 -3.17 1.66 -10.66
C TRP A 5 -2.12 2.68 -10.26
N GLY A 6 -2.58 3.92 -10.10
CA GLY A 6 -1.86 5.06 -9.58
C GLY A 6 -2.77 5.86 -8.66
N LEU A 7 -2.27 6.99 -8.14
CA LEU A 7 -3.03 7.90 -7.28
C LEU A 7 -3.25 9.22 -7.99
N LYS A 8 -4.47 9.75 -7.86
CA LYS A 8 -4.81 11.10 -8.28
C LYS A 8 -5.36 11.92 -7.11
N TRP A 9 -5.10 13.21 -7.13
CA TRP A 9 -5.70 14.19 -6.24
C TRP A 9 -6.43 15.22 -7.09
N GLY A 10 -7.76 15.14 -7.14
CA GLY A 10 -8.56 15.87 -8.14
C GLY A 10 -8.16 15.44 -9.56
N ASP A 11 -7.70 16.40 -10.36
CA ASP A 11 -7.22 16.18 -11.74
C ASP A 11 -5.70 15.93 -11.82
N ARG A 12 -4.97 16.08 -10.70
CA ARG A 12 -3.53 15.85 -10.67
C ARG A 12 -3.23 14.37 -10.46
N ILE A 13 -2.48 13.77 -11.38
CA ILE A 13 -1.83 12.47 -11.14
C ILE A 13 -0.67 12.70 -10.18
N VAL A 14 -0.74 12.09 -9.00
CA VAL A 14 0.31 12.15 -7.96
C VAL A 14 1.26 10.97 -8.13
N VAL A 15 0.70 9.78 -8.33
CA VAL A 15 1.45 8.56 -8.60
C VAL A 15 0.98 8.05 -9.96
N PRO A 16 1.86 7.91 -10.97
CA PRO A 16 1.48 7.37 -12.26
C PRO A 16 1.00 5.91 -12.11
N PRO A 17 0.22 5.38 -13.06
CA PRO A 17 -0.20 3.97 -13.03
C PRO A 17 0.98 2.99 -13.07
N SER A 18 1.45 2.54 -11.91
CA SER A 18 2.65 1.69 -11.75
C SER A 18 2.38 0.39 -11.01
N TYR A 19 1.35 0.33 -10.17
CA TYR A 19 1.07 -0.78 -9.26
C TYR A 19 -0.02 -1.72 -9.78
N ARG A 20 -0.04 -2.98 -9.34
CA ARG A 20 -1.10 -3.94 -9.72
C ARG A 20 -2.41 -3.63 -9.02
N ASN A 21 -2.33 -3.11 -7.80
CA ASN A 21 -3.48 -2.70 -7.01
C ASN A 21 -3.08 -1.62 -6.00
N ILE A 22 -4.03 -0.79 -5.60
CA ILE A 22 -3.88 0.22 -4.55
C ILE A 22 -5.20 0.24 -3.76
N CYS A 23 -5.11 0.03 -2.45
CA CYS A 23 -6.26 0.15 -1.58
C CYS A 23 -6.64 1.62 -1.35
N VAL A 24 -7.89 1.84 -0.96
CA VAL A 24 -8.34 3.18 -0.56
C VAL A 24 -7.45 3.73 0.57
N PRO A 25 -7.11 5.03 0.53
CA PRO A 25 -6.35 5.68 1.59
C PRO A 25 -6.97 5.47 2.98
N VAL A 26 -6.12 5.21 3.97
CA VAL A 26 -6.45 5.26 5.41
C VAL A 26 -5.48 6.24 6.06
N GLY A 27 -6.00 7.37 6.52
CA GLY A 27 -5.17 8.48 6.99
C GLY A 27 -4.24 8.98 5.88
N GLY A 28 -2.94 9.03 6.16
CA GLY A 28 -1.89 9.48 5.22
C GLY A 28 -1.29 8.38 4.34
N TYR A 29 -1.85 7.16 4.35
CA TYR A 29 -1.21 5.98 3.76
C TYR A 29 -2.17 5.15 2.91
N CYS A 30 -1.60 4.42 1.95
CA CYS A 30 -2.29 3.39 1.17
C CYS A 30 -1.48 2.09 1.20
N ALA A 31 -2.18 0.97 1.31
CA ALA A 31 -1.59 -0.32 0.94
C ALA A 31 -1.54 -0.44 -0.60
N PHE A 32 -0.43 -0.94 -1.13
CA PHE A 32 -0.27 -1.13 -2.57
C PHE A 32 0.28 -2.52 -2.88
N GLU A 33 -0.07 -3.06 -4.04
CA GLU A 33 0.42 -4.34 -4.55
C GLU A 33 1.43 -4.09 -5.67
N GLY A 34 2.72 -4.32 -5.38
CA GLY A 34 3.82 -4.14 -6.35
C GLY A 34 3.91 -5.30 -7.34
N ASN A 35 3.85 -6.52 -6.82
CA ASN A 35 3.78 -7.77 -7.58
C ASN A 35 2.64 -8.64 -7.02
N ALA A 36 2.29 -9.71 -7.72
CA ALA A 36 1.21 -10.60 -7.29
C ALA A 36 1.43 -11.08 -5.85
N CYS A 37 0.46 -10.81 -4.97
CA CYS A 37 0.48 -11.13 -3.55
C CYS A 37 1.65 -10.51 -2.76
N GLN A 38 2.24 -9.42 -3.27
CA GLN A 38 3.31 -8.68 -2.59
C GLN A 38 2.84 -7.26 -2.32
N TRP A 39 2.46 -7.03 -1.07
CA TRP A 39 1.89 -5.80 -0.56
C TRP A 39 2.90 -5.00 0.27
N GLY A 40 2.83 -3.68 0.12
CA GLY A 40 3.59 -2.69 0.86
C GLY A 40 2.70 -1.51 1.27
N VAL A 41 3.32 -0.48 1.85
CA VAL A 41 2.65 0.77 2.24
C VAL A 41 3.36 1.94 1.59
N MET A 42 2.59 2.86 1.02
CA MET A 42 3.09 4.14 0.54
C MET A 42 2.29 5.30 1.13
N ALA A 43 2.93 6.45 1.29
CA ALA A 43 2.26 7.70 1.60
C ALA A 43 1.50 8.25 0.38
N LEU A 44 0.59 9.20 0.59
CA LEU A 44 -0.25 9.77 -0.48
C LEU A 44 0.53 10.58 -1.52
N ASP A 45 1.78 10.94 -1.24
CA ASP A 45 2.71 11.56 -2.18
C ASP A 45 3.45 10.53 -3.07
N GLY A 46 3.22 9.24 -2.85
CA GLY A 46 3.85 8.14 -3.58
C GLY A 46 5.14 7.60 -2.95
N LYS A 47 5.60 8.15 -1.83
CA LYS A 47 6.78 7.63 -1.14
C LYS A 47 6.46 6.26 -0.53
N VAL A 48 7.20 5.23 -0.94
CA VAL A 48 7.14 3.91 -0.32
C VAL A 48 7.73 4.00 1.09
N VAL A 49 6.92 3.67 2.10
CA VAL A 49 7.33 3.64 3.51
C VAL A 49 7.56 2.21 3.99
N VAL A 50 6.87 1.23 3.38
CA VAL A 50 7.09 -0.19 3.58
C VAL A 50 7.15 -0.87 2.22
N GLU A 51 8.28 -1.51 1.92
CA GLU A 51 8.50 -2.27 0.69
C GLU A 51 7.45 -3.38 0.50
N ALA A 52 7.08 -3.63 -0.75
CA ALA A 52 6.09 -4.63 -1.12
C ALA A 52 6.64 -6.06 -0.99
N ARG A 53 6.60 -6.62 0.22
CA ARG A 53 7.16 -7.94 0.58
C ARG A 53 6.24 -8.81 1.44
N TYR A 54 5.03 -8.33 1.71
CA TYR A 54 4.08 -8.98 2.63
C TYR A 54 2.91 -9.56 1.85
N GLN A 55 2.33 -10.66 2.33
CA GLN A 55 1.16 -11.27 1.69
C GLN A 55 -0.12 -10.45 1.89
N LYS A 56 -0.18 -9.68 2.99
CA LYS A 56 -1.30 -8.78 3.30
C LYS A 56 -0.80 -7.60 4.13
N VAL A 57 -1.39 -6.44 3.90
CA VAL A 57 -1.17 -5.22 4.66
C VAL A 57 -2.53 -4.67 5.07
N GLU A 58 -2.69 -4.40 6.35
CA GLU A 58 -3.89 -3.73 6.91
C GLU A 58 -3.42 -2.48 7.66
N ILE A 59 -4.04 -1.35 7.35
CA ILE A 59 -3.71 -0.04 7.93
C ILE A 59 -4.92 0.39 8.75
N GLU A 60 -4.70 0.60 10.03
CA GLU A 60 -5.70 1.11 10.97
C GLU A 60 -5.71 2.64 10.99
N LYS A 61 -6.82 3.21 11.46
CA LYS A 61 -7.01 4.67 11.51
C LYS A 61 -6.06 5.38 12.47
N ASP A 62 -5.50 4.67 13.44
CA ASP A 62 -4.58 5.20 14.44
C ASP A 62 -3.11 5.16 13.99
N GLY A 63 -2.83 4.72 12.75
CA GLY A 63 -1.48 4.58 12.21
C GLY A 63 -0.84 3.21 12.47
N THR A 64 -1.53 2.31 13.17
CA THR A 64 -1.08 0.92 13.32
C THR A 64 -1.16 0.19 11.98
N VAL A 65 -0.12 -0.56 11.63
CA VAL A 65 -0.08 -1.37 10.42
C VAL A 65 0.24 -2.82 10.74
N HIS A 66 -0.61 -3.72 10.26
CA HIS A 66 -0.42 -5.16 10.35
C HIS A 66 0.13 -5.70 9.02
N LEU A 67 1.34 -6.25 9.09
CA LEU A 67 2.10 -6.79 7.97
C LEU A 67 2.11 -8.31 8.05
N THR A 68 1.30 -8.98 7.25
CA THR A 68 1.25 -10.45 7.21
C THR A 68 2.39 -10.98 6.35
N ILE A 69 3.37 -11.66 6.94
CA ILE A 69 4.50 -12.26 6.21
C ILE A 69 4.03 -13.56 5.52
N ILE A 70 3.35 -14.40 6.30
CA ILE A 70 2.66 -15.61 5.88
C ILE A 70 1.40 -15.74 6.77
N PRO A 71 0.38 -16.53 6.38
CA PRO A 71 -0.78 -16.75 7.23
C PRO A 71 -0.35 -17.20 8.64
N GLY A 72 -0.85 -16.52 9.67
CA GLY A 72 -0.49 -16.78 11.07
C GLY A 72 0.80 -16.10 11.57
N LYS A 73 1.59 -15.46 10.72
CA LYS A 73 2.77 -14.67 11.12
C LYS A 73 2.62 -13.21 10.70
N VAL A 74 2.29 -12.37 11.67
CA VAL A 74 2.06 -10.93 11.48
C VAL A 74 3.12 -10.13 12.22
N LYS A 75 3.62 -9.07 11.58
CA LYS A 75 4.44 -8.03 12.19
C LYS A 75 3.62 -6.75 12.29
N THR A 76 3.59 -6.12 13.46
CA THR A 76 2.91 -4.84 13.67
C THR A 76 3.93 -3.71 13.74
N ILE A 77 3.63 -2.58 13.11
CA ILE A 77 4.39 -1.32 13.21
C ILE A 77 3.44 -0.14 13.39
N ASN A 78 3.98 1.02 13.76
CA ASN A 78 3.26 2.30 13.75
C ASN A 78 3.93 3.23 12.74
N LEU A 79 3.12 3.99 12.00
CA LEU A 79 3.54 4.94 10.98
C LEU A 79 3.11 6.38 11.30
#